data_AF-A0A5B1RE22-F1
#
_entry.id   AF-A0A5B1RE22-F1
#
_cell.length_a   1.000
_cell.length_b   1.000
_cell.length_c   1.000
_cell.angle_alpha   90.00
_cell.angle_beta   90.00
_cell.angle_gamma   90.00
#
_symmetry.space_group_name_H-M   'P 1'
#
loop_
_entity.id
_entity.type
_entity.pdbx_description
1 polymer ?
#
loop_
_entity_poly.entity_id
_entity_poly.type
_entity_poly.pdbx_seq_one_letter_code
_entity_poly.pdbx_strand_id
1 'polypeptide(L)' 'LAKHTLVLNMLTSKEAERNWPGWNPSHQTAFDAIKALVVGCDCLTTIDHQNMGDNQVFITMDASEWHTG' A
#
# COMPACT_ATOMS: atom_id res chain seq x y z
N LEU A 1 5.48 6.57 -9.24
CA LEU A 1 4.64 5.40 -8.88
C LEU A 1 4.89 4.19 -9.77
N ALA A 2 4.54 4.22 -11.07
CA ALA A 2 4.66 3.06 -11.98
C ALA A 2 6.03 2.36 -12.00
N LYS A 3 7.14 3.11 -11.87
CA LYS A 3 8.50 2.54 -11.79
C LYS A 3 8.77 1.80 -10.47
N HIS A 4 8.24 2.30 -9.34
CA HIS A 4 8.38 1.64 -8.03
C HIS A 4 7.51 0.38 -7.96
N THR A 5 6.30 0.45 -8.54
CA THR A 5 5.42 -0.71 -8.67
C THR A 5 6.08 -1.82 -9.49
N LEU A 6 6.77 -1.49 -10.59
CA LEU A 6 7.44 -2.49 -11.44
C LEU A 6 8.61 -3.20 -10.72
N VAL A 7 9.33 -2.49 -9.86
CA VAL A 7 10.42 -3.05 -9.04
C VAL A 7 9.88 -4.02 -7.99
N LEU A 8 8.78 -3.67 -7.31
CA LEU A 8 8.17 -4.56 -6.31
C LEU A 8 7.34 -5.68 -6.94
N ASN A 9 6.81 -5.50 -8.15
CA ASN A 9 6.01 -6.52 -8.83
C ASN A 9 6.82 -7.79 -9.15
N MET A 10 8.13 -7.66 -9.34
CA MET A 10 9.01 -8.81 -9.48
C MET A 10 9.06 -9.66 -8.21
N LEU A 11 8.90 -9.06 -7.02
CA LEU A 11 8.87 -9.76 -5.73
C LEU A 11 7.52 -10.42 -5.44
N THR A 12 6.44 -9.94 -6.03
CA THR A 12 5.08 -10.49 -5.83
C THR A 12 4.67 -11.44 -6.95
N SER A 13 5.58 -11.78 -7.86
CA SER A 13 5.34 -12.70 -8.96
C SER A 13 5.38 -14.16 -8.48
N LYS A 14 4.66 -15.05 -9.17
CA LYS A 14 4.72 -16.51 -8.90
C LYS A 14 6.14 -17.08 -9.08
N GLU A 15 6.98 -16.45 -9.88
CA GLU A 15 8.37 -16.85 -10.03
C GLU A 15 9.20 -16.54 -8.78
N ALA A 16 8.90 -15.46 -8.06
CA ALA A 16 9.54 -15.12 -6.79
C ALA A 16 9.13 -16.06 -5.65
N GLU A 17 7.93 -16.66 -5.69
CA GLU A 17 7.54 -17.73 -4.75
C GLU A 17 8.42 -18.98 -4.90
N ARG A 18 8.88 -19.25 -6.13
CA ARG A 18 9.72 -20.41 -6.44
C ARG A 18 11.21 -20.12 -6.23
N ASN A 19 11.68 -18.93 -6.62
CA ASN A 19 13.06 -18.49 -6.52
C ASN A 19 13.09 -17.05 -6.02
N TRP A 20 13.12 -16.89 -4.70
CA TRP A 20 13.13 -15.56 -4.07
C TRP A 20 14.44 -14.81 -4.38
N PRO A 21 14.40 -13.64 -5.05
CA PRO A 21 15.60 -12.90 -5.43
C PRO A 21 16.25 -12.13 -4.27
N GLY A 22 15.66 -12.17 -3.06
CA GLY A 22 16.13 -11.41 -1.92
C GLY A 22 15.55 -9.99 -1.83
N TRP A 23 15.62 -9.41 -0.64
CA TRP A 23 15.34 -7.99 -0.44
C TRP A 23 16.62 -7.19 -0.66
N ASN A 24 16.60 -6.24 -1.59
CA ASN A 24 17.76 -5.41 -1.91
C ASN A 24 17.45 -3.93 -1.60
N PRO A 25 18.48 -3.07 -1.53
CA PRO A 25 18.29 -1.66 -1.19
C PRO A 25 17.34 -0.92 -2.15
N SER A 26 17.29 -1.30 -3.43
CA SER A 26 16.35 -0.72 -4.40
C SER A 26 14.89 -1.06 -4.09
N HIS A 27 14.61 -2.25 -3.55
CA HIS A 27 13.28 -2.64 -3.09
C HIS A 27 12.86 -1.80 -1.89
N GLN A 28 13.77 -1.57 -0.93
CA GLN A 28 13.51 -0.71 0.23
C GLN A 28 13.17 0.72 -0.19
N THR A 29 13.98 1.33 -1.05
CA THR A 29 13.72 2.69 -1.56
C THR A 29 12.40 2.79 -2.30
N ALA A 30 12.05 1.78 -3.10
CA ALA A 30 10.76 1.74 -3.80
C ALA A 30 9.58 1.61 -2.82
N PHE A 31 9.71 0.79 -1.79
CA PHE A 31 8.70 0.62 -0.75
C PHE A 31 8.49 1.90 0.06
N ASP A 32 9.58 2.55 0.50
CA ASP A 32 9.51 3.78 1.29
C ASP A 32 8.90 4.94 0.47
N ALA A 33 9.19 5.02 -0.83
CA ALA A 33 8.58 6.00 -1.73
C ALA A 33 7.06 5.78 -1.88
N ILE A 34 6.61 4.53 -1.98
CA ILE A 34 5.17 4.21 -2.03
C ILE A 34 4.51 4.51 -0.69
N LYS A 35 5.16 4.13 0.41
CA LYS A 35 4.67 4.40 1.77
C LYS A 35 4.49 5.90 1.99
N ALA A 36 5.48 6.71 1.62
CA ALA A 36 5.42 8.17 1.71
C ALA A 36 4.25 8.77 0.91
N LEU A 37 3.91 8.18 -0.25
CA LEU A 37 2.77 8.61 -1.04
C LEU A 37 1.44 8.25 -0.39
N VAL A 38 1.31 7.02 0.14
CA VAL A 38 0.07 6.55 0.79
C VAL A 38 -0.21 7.28 2.09
N VAL A 39 0.83 7.64 2.86
CA VAL A 39 0.67 8.43 4.10
C VAL A 39 0.61 9.94 3.83
N GLY A 40 0.70 10.36 2.58
CA GLY A 40 0.60 11.76 2.18
C GLY A 40 -0.84 12.28 2.24
N CYS A 41 -0.98 13.59 2.37
CA CYS A 41 -2.29 14.27 2.40
C CYS A 41 -3.11 14.08 1.11
N ASP A 42 -2.46 13.70 0.00
CA ASP A 42 -3.14 13.45 -1.27
C ASP A 42 -3.95 12.14 -1.27
N CYS A 43 -3.65 11.20 -0.35
CA CYS A 43 -4.33 9.91 -0.22
C CYS A 43 -5.11 9.78 1.10
N LEU A 44 -5.00 10.74 2.01
CA LEU A 44 -5.68 10.77 3.30
C LEU A 44 -6.66 11.93 3.36
N THR A 45 -7.96 11.62 3.46
CA THR A 45 -8.99 12.63 3.69
C THR A 45 -9.09 12.93 5.18
N THR A 46 -9.03 14.22 5.53
CA THR A 46 -9.30 14.66 6.91
C THR A 46 -10.79 14.60 7.18
N ILE A 47 -11.19 13.98 8.29
CA ILE A 47 -12.59 13.91 8.70
C ILE A 47 -13.01 15.28 9.23
N ASP A 48 -13.95 15.93 8.56
CA ASP A 48 -14.55 17.16 9.05
C ASP A 48 -15.62 16.83 10.11
N HIS A 49 -15.27 16.99 11.38
CA HIS A 49 -16.19 16.76 12.48
C HIS A 49 -17.29 17.83 12.60
N GLN A 50 -17.15 18.99 11.96
CA GLN A 50 -18.17 20.04 11.94
C GLN A 50 -19.23 19.79 10.86
N ASN A 51 -18.88 19.07 9.79
CA ASN A 51 -19.79 18.72 8.71
C ASN A 51 -19.74 17.22 8.37
N MET A 52 -20.15 16.39 9.34
CA MET A 52 -20.08 14.93 9.22
C MET A 52 -20.91 14.33 8.08
N GLY A 53 -21.96 15.02 7.62
CA GLY A 53 -22.86 14.54 6.57
C GLY A 53 -22.21 14.48 5.18
N ASP A 54 -21.22 15.35 4.93
CA ASP A 54 -20.49 15.38 3.65
C ASP A 54 -19.24 14.50 3.65
N ASN A 55 -18.83 13.98 4.82
CA ASN A 55 -17.77 12.99 4.89
C ASN A 55 -18.29 11.66 4.29
N GLN A 56 -17.99 11.42 3.02
CA GLN A 56 -18.32 10.17 2.33
C GLN A 56 -17.41 9.03 2.81
N VAL A 57 -17.69 8.50 4.01
CA VAL A 57 -16.91 7.42 4.62
C VAL A 57 -17.45 6.06 4.20
N PHE A 58 -16.60 5.25 3.58
CA PHE A 58 -16.89 3.87 3.19
C PHE A 58 -15.92 2.92 3.90
N ILE A 59 -16.44 1.80 4.39
CA ILE A 59 -15.65 0.79 5.11
C ILE A 59 -15.47 -0.42 4.20
N THR A 60 -14.22 -0.84 4.02
CA THR A 60 -13.88 -2.13 3.37
C THR A 60 -13.28 -3.04 4.43
N MET A 61 -13.73 -4.29 4.49
CA MET A 61 -13.26 -5.28 5.46
C MET A 61 -12.67 -6.46 4.71
N ASP A 62 -11.48 -6.90 5.13
CA ASP A 62 -10.88 -8.14 4.69
C ASP A 62 -11.30 -9.29 5.63
N ALA A 63 -11.61 -10.45 5.04
CA ALA A 63 -12.09 -11.63 5.75
C ALA A 63 -11.09 -12.80 5.64
N SER A 64 -9.79 -12.50 5.55
CA SER A 64 -8.77 -13.54 5.48
C SER A 64 -8.68 -14.34 6.79
N GLU A 65 -8.26 -15.61 6.68
CA GLU A 65 -8.18 -16.55 7.81
C GLU A 65 -7.15 -16.13 8.87
N TRP A 66 -6.19 -15.26 8.51
CA TRP A 66 -5.28 -14.64 9.46
C TRP A 66 -5.86 -13.31 9.95
N HIS A 67 -6.20 -13.30 11.24
CA HIS A 67 -6.85 -12.21 11.99
C HIS A 67 -6.05 -10.89 12.05
N THR A 68 -5.79 -10.24 10.91
CA THR A 68 -5.12 -8.93 10.88
C THR A 68 -5.77 -8.02 9.85
N GLY A 69 -6.26 -6.88 10.33
CA GLY A 69 -6.64 -5.71 9.54
C GLY A 69 -5.73 -4.54 9.83
#